data_AF-A0A967LVG1-F1
#
_entry.id   AF-A0A967LVG1-F1
#
_cell.length_a   1.000
_cell.length_b   1.000
_cell.length_c   1.000
_cell.angle_alpha   90.00
_cell.angle_beta   90.00
_cell.angle_gamma   90.00
#
_symmetry.space_group_name_H-M   'P 1'
#
loop_
_entity.id
_entity.type
_entity.pdbx_description
1 polymer ?
#
loop_
_entity_poly.entity_id
_entity_poly.type
_entity_poly.pdbx_seq_one_letter_code
_entity_poly.pdbx_strand_id
1 'polypeptide(L)'
;KPSLVLAGDVLELALATTNMAATVFTQFLELLLEDGELPVDNTIVYVPGNHDHHLWETARERQYASYVGEPTTEIPLEKVPWHTTHLFPWREELNVKNRDVESFLLTTLAQRTTSSTDLRVLAIYPNFGILSADDESRCTVVHHGHFTESIYYLMTELRKIVFPGRDRPEEIWDVEAENFAWIEFLWGTLGRSGEVGKDVELVYDILKSKKATRRLIRKLSISVPKRFGHPWWVWWIESPIIWLVLTFLVYRFRQLERTAPDRPLSEDSRNRLEQYIGRYVLGQLKRECRSGLPDHLTFIFGHTHKPFEEVMHVPTIEAPVHVYNMGGWVVDTIHTAPRQGGSIVVIDEDGYSASIRMYNQSADPSGYKVSVARADGETSEPNPVYDLLLELVDPERPPWSEFSKKLAAAVKERRRNLKEVIRRVE
;
A
#
# COMPACT_ATOMS: atom_id res chain seq x y z
N LYS A 1 -7.51 18.26 -17.46
CA LYS A 1 -6.39 17.29 -17.45
C LYS A 1 -6.82 16.13 -16.54
N PRO A 2 -6.44 14.87 -16.81
CA PRO A 2 -6.74 13.76 -15.90
C PRO A 2 -6.05 13.95 -14.54
N SER A 3 -6.60 13.35 -13.48
CA SER A 3 -5.96 13.29 -12.17
C SER A 3 -4.97 12.12 -12.11
N LEU A 4 -3.81 12.33 -11.46
CA LEU A 4 -2.84 11.25 -11.19
C LEU A 4 -2.98 10.78 -9.75
N VAL A 5 -3.19 9.47 -9.58
CA VAL A 5 -3.16 8.81 -8.27
C VAL A 5 -1.90 7.94 -8.19
N LEU A 6 -0.98 8.31 -7.31
CA LEU A 6 0.19 7.54 -6.95
C LEU A 6 -0.18 6.62 -5.77
N ALA A 7 -0.43 5.35 -6.04
CA ALA A 7 -0.91 4.40 -5.03
C ALA A 7 0.19 3.41 -4.60
N GLY A 8 0.69 3.58 -3.37
CA GLY A 8 1.58 2.65 -2.70
C GLY A 8 3.01 3.17 -2.46
N ASP A 9 3.98 2.25 -2.58
CA ASP A 9 5.39 2.47 -2.28
C ASP A 9 6.09 3.16 -3.47
N VAL A 10 5.87 4.47 -3.62
CA VAL A 10 6.35 5.33 -4.72
C VAL A 10 7.84 5.67 -4.57
N LEU A 11 8.28 6.00 -3.36
CA LEU A 11 9.69 6.28 -3.06
C LEU A 11 10.44 5.01 -2.63
N GLU A 12 9.74 4.00 -2.10
CA GLU A 12 10.33 2.75 -1.61
C GLU A 12 11.40 3.04 -0.54
N LEU A 13 11.03 3.82 0.48
CA LEU A 13 11.96 4.25 1.53
C LEU A 13 12.43 3.10 2.43
N ALA A 14 11.79 1.94 2.39
CA ALA A 14 12.22 0.78 3.17
C ALA A 14 13.51 0.16 2.62
N LEU A 15 13.76 0.25 1.31
CA LEU A 15 14.88 -0.41 0.64
C LEU A 15 15.84 0.55 -0.08
N ALA A 16 15.51 1.85 -0.13
CA ALA A 16 16.35 2.87 -0.72
C ALA A 16 16.65 4.01 0.26
N THR A 17 17.83 4.63 0.13
CA THR A 17 18.12 5.86 0.86
C THR A 17 17.30 7.01 0.28
N THR A 18 16.89 7.96 1.13
CA THR A 18 16.02 9.08 0.73
C THR A 18 16.57 9.86 -0.47
N ASN A 19 17.88 10.07 -0.55
CA ASN A 19 18.49 10.79 -1.68
C ASN A 19 18.39 10.01 -3.00
N MET A 20 18.50 8.68 -2.97
CA MET A 20 18.34 7.85 -4.17
C MET A 20 16.87 7.82 -4.61
N ALA A 21 15.95 7.58 -3.67
CA ALA A 21 14.53 7.57 -3.91
C ALA A 21 14.04 8.92 -4.49
N ALA A 22 14.44 10.03 -3.89
CA ALA A 22 14.12 11.37 -4.39
C ALA A 22 14.67 11.62 -5.80
N THR A 23 15.89 11.15 -6.10
CA THR A 23 16.48 11.28 -7.45
C THR A 23 15.67 10.52 -8.50
N VAL A 24 15.29 9.28 -8.21
CA VAL A 24 14.48 8.45 -9.13
C VAL A 24 13.10 9.04 -9.31
N PHE A 25 12.47 9.54 -8.25
CA PHE A 25 11.16 10.20 -8.34
C PHE A 25 11.21 11.50 -9.16
N THR A 26 12.26 12.31 -9.00
CA THR A 26 12.48 13.48 -9.88
C THR A 26 12.60 13.06 -11.34
N GLN A 27 13.39 12.03 -11.65
CA GLN A 27 13.50 11.52 -13.03
C GLN A 27 12.16 11.01 -13.57
N PHE A 28 11.35 10.35 -12.74
CA PHE A 28 10.01 9.94 -13.11
C PHE A 28 9.15 11.14 -13.52
N LEU A 29 9.15 12.21 -12.73
CA LEU A 29 8.42 13.44 -13.07
C LEU A 29 8.96 14.12 -14.33
N GLU A 30 10.28 14.20 -14.49
CA GLU A 30 10.92 14.76 -15.70
C GLU A 30 10.50 13.99 -16.96
N LEU A 31 10.37 12.66 -16.87
CA LEU A 31 9.93 11.80 -17.97
C LEU A 31 8.44 11.92 -18.28
N LEU A 32 7.63 12.42 -17.35
CA LEU A 32 6.21 12.70 -17.57
C LEU A 32 5.95 14.08 -18.18
N LEU A 33 6.94 14.98 -18.20
CA LEU A 33 6.75 16.32 -18.73
C LEU A 33 6.51 16.29 -20.24
N GLU A 34 5.45 16.98 -20.66
CA GLU A 34 5.16 17.32 -22.05
C GLU A 34 5.25 18.83 -22.19
N ASP A 35 6.14 19.32 -23.05
CA ASP A 35 6.40 20.76 -23.24
C ASP A 35 6.69 21.55 -21.94
N GLY A 36 7.27 20.88 -20.94
CA GLY A 36 7.62 21.48 -19.65
C GLY A 36 6.49 21.50 -18.62
N GLU A 37 5.31 20.96 -18.95
CA GLU A 37 4.19 20.79 -18.03
C GLU A 37 3.86 19.31 -17.81
N LEU A 38 3.21 19.00 -16.68
CA LEU A 38 2.62 17.68 -16.53
C LEU A 38 1.30 17.59 -17.33
N PRO A 39 1.03 16.44 -17.98
CA PRO A 39 -0.22 16.18 -18.68
C PRO A 39 -1.39 15.88 -17.73
N VAL A 40 -1.20 16.07 -16.42
CA VAL A 40 -2.17 15.81 -15.35
C VAL A 40 -2.55 17.09 -14.62
N ASP A 41 -3.58 17.04 -13.79
CA ASP A 41 -3.96 18.15 -12.91
C ASP A 41 -2.77 18.61 -12.02
N ASN A 42 -2.81 19.86 -11.58
CA ASN A 42 -1.84 20.42 -10.63
C ASN A 42 -1.96 19.75 -9.24
N THR A 43 -3.03 19.00 -8.98
CA THR A 43 -3.14 18.17 -7.77
C THR A 43 -2.89 16.70 -8.10
N ILE A 44 -1.82 16.15 -7.52
CA ILE A 44 -1.54 14.71 -7.53
C ILE A 44 -2.04 14.13 -6.20
N VAL A 45 -2.78 13.03 -6.27
CA VAL A 45 -3.15 12.27 -5.07
C VAL A 45 -2.11 11.20 -4.82
N TYR A 46 -1.66 11.08 -3.59
CA TYR A 46 -0.74 10.06 -3.13
C TYR A 46 -1.40 9.24 -2.03
N VAL A 47 -1.45 7.92 -2.21
CA VAL A 47 -1.94 6.96 -1.21
C VAL A 47 -0.74 6.18 -0.68
N PRO A 48 -0.16 6.58 0.48
CA PRO A 48 1.09 6.01 0.98
C PRO A 48 1.01 4.51 1.22
N GLY A 49 2.08 3.81 0.82
CA GLY A 49 2.29 2.41 1.15
C GLY A 49 3.03 2.18 2.47
N ASN A 50 3.26 0.93 2.83
CA ASN A 50 3.93 0.58 4.08
C ASN A 50 5.42 0.95 4.08
N HIS A 51 6.10 0.92 2.91
CA HIS A 51 7.51 1.32 2.81
C HIS A 51 7.68 2.83 2.85
N ASP A 52 6.66 3.56 2.45
CA ASP A 52 6.62 5.02 2.50
C ASP A 52 5.77 5.55 3.65
N HIS A 53 5.46 4.72 4.65
CA HIS A 53 4.66 5.11 5.81
C HIS A 53 5.25 6.34 6.53
N HIS A 54 6.56 6.54 6.44
CA HIS A 54 7.21 7.73 6.97
C HIS A 54 6.74 9.05 6.31
N LEU A 55 6.38 9.02 5.03
CA LEU A 55 5.82 10.17 4.33
C LEU A 55 4.42 10.50 4.86
N TRP A 56 3.63 9.47 5.18
CA TRP A 56 2.36 9.65 5.89
C TRP A 56 2.58 10.28 7.27
N GLU A 57 3.50 9.72 8.07
CA GLU A 57 3.82 10.21 9.41
C GLU A 57 4.26 11.69 9.39
N THR A 58 5.11 12.06 8.43
CA THR A 58 5.54 13.47 8.29
C THR A 58 4.37 14.38 7.90
N ALA A 59 3.47 13.92 7.02
CA ALA A 59 2.33 14.70 6.57
C ALA A 59 1.29 14.90 7.68
N ARG A 60 0.97 13.86 8.45
CA ARG A 60 0.07 13.97 9.62
C ARG A 60 0.67 14.80 10.75
N GLU A 61 1.98 14.71 11.00
CA GLU A 61 2.66 15.55 12.00
C GLU A 61 2.57 17.02 11.62
N ARG A 62 2.77 17.34 10.33
CA ARG A 62 2.62 18.70 9.82
C ARG A 62 1.17 19.19 9.93
N GLN A 63 0.19 18.34 9.60
CA GLN A 63 -1.22 18.66 9.80
C GLN A 63 -1.53 18.95 11.26
N TYR A 64 -0.99 18.16 12.19
CA TYR A 64 -1.16 18.39 13.63
C TYR A 64 -0.47 19.68 14.09
N ALA A 65 0.73 19.97 13.59
CA ALA A 65 1.42 21.24 13.87
C ALA A 65 0.60 22.45 13.39
N SER A 66 -0.06 22.35 12.23
CA SER A 66 -1.00 23.37 11.75
C SER A 66 -2.18 23.55 12.70
N TYR A 67 -2.79 22.46 13.19
CA TYR A 67 -3.85 22.51 14.20
C TYR A 67 -3.40 23.18 15.51
N VAL A 68 -2.21 22.82 16.00
CA VAL A 68 -1.65 23.42 17.23
C VAL A 68 -1.31 24.90 17.03
N GLY A 69 -0.95 25.30 15.81
CA GLY A 69 -0.67 26.69 15.44
C GLY A 69 -1.93 27.57 15.27
N GLU A 70 -3.13 26.99 15.20
CA GLU A 70 -4.37 27.76 15.17
C GLU A 70 -4.55 28.52 16.51
N PRO A 71 -4.92 29.82 16.49
CA PRO A 71 -5.20 30.56 17.71
C PRO A 71 -6.39 29.95 18.46
N THR A 72 -6.10 29.07 19.43
CA THR A 72 -7.08 28.47 20.33
C THR A 72 -6.79 28.88 21.78
N THR A 73 -7.85 29.06 22.56
CA THR A 73 -7.78 29.32 24.01
C THR A 73 -7.92 28.05 24.85
N GLU A 74 -8.16 26.90 24.21
CA GLU A 74 -8.45 25.64 24.89
C GLU A 74 -7.15 24.90 25.25
N ILE A 75 -6.92 24.76 26.56
CA ILE A 75 -5.86 23.92 27.14
C ILE A 75 -6.55 22.99 28.14
N PRO A 76 -6.38 21.65 28.04
CA PRO A 76 -5.49 20.94 27.11
C PRO A 76 -6.01 20.95 25.66
N LEU A 77 -5.10 20.70 24.71
CA LEU A 77 -5.48 20.43 23.32
C LEU A 77 -6.43 19.23 23.28
N GLU A 78 -7.59 19.38 22.66
CA GLU A 78 -8.63 18.34 22.67
C GLU A 78 -8.35 17.20 21.69
N LYS A 79 -7.62 17.47 20.59
CA LYS A 79 -7.38 16.50 19.52
C LYS A 79 -6.01 15.84 19.65
N VAL A 80 -5.98 14.54 19.38
CA VAL A 80 -4.74 13.79 19.11
C VAL A 80 -4.38 13.88 17.61
N PRO A 81 -3.13 13.60 17.22
CA PRO A 81 -2.75 13.53 15.81
C PRO A 81 -3.62 12.55 15.01
N TRP A 82 -3.97 12.92 13.79
CA TRP A 82 -4.84 12.08 12.97
C TRP A 82 -4.13 10.82 12.47
N HIS A 83 -4.80 9.68 12.60
CA HIS A 83 -4.32 8.36 12.19
C HIS A 83 -4.86 7.95 10.81
N THR A 84 -5.91 8.60 10.31
CA THR A 84 -6.40 8.44 8.94
C THR A 84 -6.92 9.77 8.40
N THR A 85 -7.00 9.88 7.07
CA THR A 85 -7.75 10.92 6.38
C THR A 85 -9.21 10.51 6.20
N HIS A 86 -10.02 11.46 5.76
CA HIS A 86 -11.33 11.16 5.19
C HIS A 86 -11.21 10.40 3.88
N LEU A 87 -12.24 9.62 3.56
CA LEU A 87 -12.35 8.88 2.32
C LEU A 87 -12.52 9.84 1.13
N PHE A 88 -13.29 10.93 1.31
CA PHE A 88 -13.56 11.95 0.29
C PHE A 88 -13.12 13.35 0.76
N PRO A 89 -11.81 13.67 0.80
CA PRO A 89 -11.32 14.90 1.43
C PRO A 89 -11.76 16.19 0.71
N TRP A 90 -12.23 16.11 -0.54
CA TRP A 90 -12.78 17.25 -1.28
C TRP A 90 -14.20 17.63 -0.88
N ARG A 91 -14.96 16.74 -0.21
CA ARG A 91 -16.37 17.03 0.12
C ARG A 91 -16.47 18.18 1.11
N GLU A 92 -17.06 19.28 0.66
CA GLU A 92 -17.19 20.48 1.49
C GLU A 92 -18.03 20.27 2.74
N GLU A 93 -19.03 19.40 2.65
CA GLU A 93 -19.97 19.05 3.71
C GLU A 93 -19.34 18.33 4.91
N LEU A 94 -18.15 17.75 4.72
CA LEU A 94 -17.41 17.13 5.82
C LEU A 94 -16.85 18.20 6.78
N ASN A 95 -16.85 19.48 6.38
CA ASN A 95 -16.49 20.66 7.20
C ASN A 95 -15.18 20.50 7.99
N VAL A 96 -14.21 19.80 7.40
CA VAL A 96 -12.93 19.49 8.05
C VAL A 96 -12.03 20.69 7.83
N LYS A 97 -11.59 21.36 8.90
CA LYS A 97 -10.44 22.27 8.85
C LYS A 97 -9.16 21.43 8.70
N ASN A 98 -8.15 21.94 8.00
CA ASN A 98 -6.91 21.19 7.66
C ASN A 98 -7.14 19.98 6.74
N ARG A 99 -7.93 20.18 5.67
CA ARG A 99 -8.25 19.15 4.64
C ARG A 99 -7.03 18.61 3.92
N ASP A 100 -6.05 19.48 3.70
CA ASP A 100 -4.93 19.17 2.84
C ASP A 100 -3.80 18.57 3.67
N VAL A 101 -3.83 17.25 3.81
CA VAL A 101 -2.66 16.53 4.29
C VAL A 101 -1.68 16.45 3.13
N GLU A 102 -0.68 17.32 3.13
CA GLU A 102 0.25 17.44 2.01
C GLU A 102 1.54 16.65 2.26
N SER A 103 1.97 15.87 1.26
CA SER A 103 3.28 15.23 1.28
C SER A 103 4.36 16.25 0.94
N PHE A 104 4.90 16.92 1.96
CA PHE A 104 5.82 18.04 1.77
C PHE A 104 7.04 17.71 0.90
N LEU A 105 7.64 16.52 1.07
CA LEU A 105 8.78 16.11 0.25
C LEU A 105 8.37 15.92 -1.22
N LEU A 106 7.27 15.22 -1.49
CA LEU A 106 6.82 14.96 -2.85
C LEU A 106 6.37 16.25 -3.55
N THR A 107 5.64 17.12 -2.85
CA THR A 107 5.30 18.45 -3.36
C THR A 107 6.56 19.24 -3.71
N THR A 108 7.53 19.30 -2.79
CA THR A 108 8.78 20.05 -3.03
C THR A 108 9.53 19.52 -4.25
N LEU A 109 9.63 18.19 -4.40
CA LEU A 109 10.28 17.57 -5.56
C LEU A 109 9.52 17.88 -6.84
N ALA A 110 8.18 17.82 -6.82
CA ALA A 110 7.37 18.08 -7.99
C ALA A 110 7.41 19.54 -8.42
N GLN A 111 7.23 20.50 -7.50
CA GLN A 111 7.35 21.93 -7.77
C GLN A 111 8.74 22.31 -8.30
N ARG A 112 9.79 21.70 -7.73
CA ARG A 112 11.17 21.87 -8.22
C ARG A 112 11.34 21.39 -9.65
N THR A 113 10.69 20.27 -10.01
CA THR A 113 10.84 19.64 -11.33
C THR A 113 10.05 20.38 -12.40
N THR A 114 8.82 20.79 -12.09
CA THR A 114 7.92 21.47 -13.04
C THR A 114 8.13 22.99 -13.10
N SER A 115 8.91 23.55 -12.17
CA SER A 115 8.98 25.01 -11.92
C SER A 115 7.61 25.66 -11.65
N SER A 116 6.58 24.86 -11.31
CA SER A 116 5.25 25.33 -10.94
C SER A 116 5.12 25.35 -9.42
N THR A 117 4.75 26.50 -8.86
CA THR A 117 4.44 26.63 -7.42
C THR A 117 3.05 26.13 -7.05
N ASP A 118 2.20 25.90 -8.05
CA ASP A 118 0.79 25.56 -7.85
C ASP A 118 0.57 24.04 -7.76
N LEU A 119 1.58 23.25 -8.15
CA LEU A 119 1.52 21.80 -8.08
C LEU A 119 1.59 21.34 -6.62
N ARG A 120 0.64 20.49 -6.20
CA ARG A 120 0.56 19.92 -4.85
C ARG A 120 0.41 18.40 -4.89
N VAL A 121 1.04 17.71 -3.94
CA VAL A 121 0.87 16.27 -3.74
C VAL A 121 0.13 16.02 -2.42
N LEU A 122 -1.15 15.66 -2.51
CA LEU A 122 -2.01 15.39 -1.36
C LEU A 122 -1.86 13.93 -0.91
N ALA A 123 -1.45 13.71 0.34
CA ALA A 123 -1.39 12.40 0.96
C ALA A 123 -2.75 12.04 1.57
N ILE A 124 -3.35 10.94 1.09
CA ILE A 124 -4.62 10.41 1.57
C ILE A 124 -4.38 8.99 2.08
N TYR A 125 -4.79 8.70 3.32
CA TYR A 125 -4.40 7.46 3.98
C TYR A 125 -5.46 6.89 4.94
N PRO A 126 -5.66 5.56 4.98
CA PRO A 126 -5.11 4.58 4.04
C PRO A 126 -6.01 4.41 2.79
N ASN A 127 -7.26 4.90 2.85
CA ASN A 127 -8.26 4.75 1.80
C ASN A 127 -8.57 6.08 1.13
N PHE A 128 -8.56 6.08 -0.20
CA PHE A 128 -8.95 7.20 -1.04
C PHE A 128 -10.18 6.81 -1.86
N GLY A 129 -11.33 7.45 -1.63
CA GLY A 129 -12.55 7.16 -2.37
C GLY A 129 -12.77 8.16 -3.50
N ILE A 130 -13.29 7.69 -4.64
CA ILE A 130 -13.72 8.46 -5.81
C ILE A 130 -15.17 8.09 -6.07
N LEU A 131 -16.02 9.06 -6.41
CA LEU A 131 -17.43 8.84 -6.73
C LEU A 131 -17.69 9.19 -8.19
N SER A 132 -18.68 8.52 -8.79
CA SER A 132 -19.23 8.93 -10.09
C SER A 132 -19.74 10.38 -10.03
N ALA A 133 -19.44 11.16 -11.06
CA ALA A 133 -19.67 12.61 -11.04
C ALA A 133 -21.15 13.00 -11.02
N ASP A 134 -22.01 12.20 -11.66
CA ASP A 134 -23.41 12.57 -11.91
C ASP A 134 -24.36 12.18 -10.76
N ASP A 135 -24.23 10.96 -10.23
CA ASP A 135 -25.22 10.38 -9.32
C ASP A 135 -24.63 9.75 -8.05
N GLU A 136 -23.29 9.71 -7.94
CA GLU A 136 -22.55 9.05 -6.86
C GLU A 136 -22.92 7.57 -6.63
N SER A 137 -23.56 6.92 -7.61
CA SER A 137 -24.00 5.52 -7.54
C SER A 137 -22.83 4.53 -7.59
N ARG A 138 -21.70 4.95 -8.16
CA ARG A 138 -20.46 4.16 -8.21
C ARG A 138 -19.39 4.78 -7.33
N CYS A 139 -18.72 3.96 -6.53
CA CYS A 139 -17.58 4.37 -5.74
C CYS A 139 -16.37 3.49 -6.02
N THR A 140 -15.22 4.12 -6.24
CA THR A 140 -13.93 3.45 -6.30
C THR A 140 -13.10 3.81 -5.08
N VAL A 141 -12.60 2.82 -4.34
CA VAL A 141 -11.71 3.02 -3.19
C VAL A 141 -10.32 2.50 -3.54
N VAL A 142 -9.32 3.39 -3.47
CA VAL A 142 -7.90 3.09 -3.68
C VAL A 142 -7.21 2.96 -2.33
N HIS A 143 -6.43 1.89 -2.17
CA HIS A 143 -5.70 1.57 -0.93
C HIS A 143 -4.37 0.89 -1.28
N HIS A 144 -3.30 1.03 -0.49
CA HIS A 144 -2.04 0.34 -0.81
C HIS A 144 -2.16 -1.19 -0.79
N GLY A 145 -2.85 -1.73 0.22
CA GLY A 145 -3.09 -3.17 0.36
C GLY A 145 -2.41 -3.83 1.55
N HIS A 146 -1.52 -3.13 2.27
CA HIS A 146 -0.78 -3.72 3.38
C HIS A 146 -1.70 -4.23 4.51
N PHE A 147 -2.79 -3.54 4.84
CA PHE A 147 -3.82 -4.03 5.78
C PHE A 147 -4.62 -5.27 5.30
N THR A 148 -4.28 -5.88 4.16
CA THR A 148 -4.76 -7.21 3.79
C THR A 148 -3.91 -8.34 4.39
N GLU A 149 -2.73 -8.02 4.93
CA GLU A 149 -1.85 -9.00 5.56
C GLU A 149 -1.89 -8.93 7.09
N SER A 150 -1.76 -10.09 7.73
CA SER A 150 -1.79 -10.22 9.19
C SER A 150 -0.77 -9.32 9.89
N ILE A 151 0.45 -9.19 9.35
CA ILE A 151 1.59 -8.58 10.05
C ILE A 151 1.36 -7.10 10.41
N TYR A 152 0.49 -6.40 9.69
CA TYR A 152 0.13 -5.00 9.94
C TYR A 152 -0.91 -4.83 11.06
N TYR A 153 -1.42 -5.93 11.63
CA TYR A 153 -2.30 -5.97 12.80
C TYR A 153 -1.58 -6.48 14.06
N LEU A 154 -0.24 -6.55 14.04
CA LEU A 154 0.52 -7.19 15.11
C LEU A 154 0.16 -6.64 16.49
N MET A 155 0.14 -5.31 16.63
CA MET A 155 -0.10 -4.64 17.91
C MET A 155 -1.54 -4.78 18.35
N THR A 156 -2.50 -4.73 17.42
CA THR A 156 -3.90 -5.06 17.68
C THR A 156 -4.06 -6.47 18.24
N GLU A 157 -3.40 -7.46 17.63
CA GLU A 157 -3.50 -8.85 18.08
C GLU A 157 -2.76 -9.09 19.40
N LEU A 158 -1.61 -8.45 19.61
CA LEU A 158 -0.92 -8.44 20.89
C LEU A 158 -1.78 -7.85 22.01
N ARG A 159 -2.44 -6.71 21.76
CA ARG A 159 -3.34 -6.05 22.71
C ARG A 159 -4.46 -6.99 23.14
N LYS A 160 -5.07 -7.75 22.22
CA LYS A 160 -6.13 -8.74 22.54
C LYS A 160 -5.63 -9.88 23.41
N ILE A 161 -4.39 -10.34 23.21
CA ILE A 161 -3.80 -11.42 24.00
C ILE A 161 -3.50 -10.94 25.42
N VAL A 162 -2.91 -9.75 25.56
CA VAL A 162 -2.50 -9.20 26.86
C VAL A 162 -3.71 -8.73 27.68
N PHE A 163 -4.71 -8.16 27.02
CA PHE A 163 -5.92 -7.62 27.65
C PHE A 163 -7.18 -8.30 27.09
N PRO A 164 -7.45 -9.58 27.46
CA PRO A 164 -8.63 -10.29 26.98
C PRO A 164 -9.91 -9.59 27.42
N GLY A 165 -10.86 -9.44 26.49
CA GLY A 165 -12.14 -8.77 26.74
C GLY A 165 -12.24 -7.33 26.23
N ARG A 166 -11.18 -6.77 25.63
CA ARG A 166 -11.29 -5.53 24.86
C ARG A 166 -11.89 -5.77 23.49
N ASP A 167 -12.70 -4.81 23.04
CA ASP A 167 -13.36 -4.86 21.73
C ASP A 167 -12.35 -4.83 20.58
N ARG A 168 -12.76 -5.41 19.45
CA ARG A 168 -11.98 -5.37 18.21
C ARG A 168 -12.09 -3.96 17.60
N PRO A 169 -11.01 -3.42 17.02
CA PRO A 169 -11.06 -2.18 16.23
C PRO A 169 -12.27 -2.12 15.31
N GLU A 170 -13.13 -1.13 15.49
CA GLU A 170 -14.34 -0.95 14.67
C GLU A 170 -14.00 -0.17 13.40
N GLU A 171 -13.09 0.79 13.52
CA GLU A 171 -12.69 1.66 12.44
C GLU A 171 -11.26 1.41 11.97
N ILE A 172 -10.97 1.81 10.73
CA ILE A 172 -9.60 1.78 10.21
C ILE A 172 -8.67 2.72 11.00
N TRP A 173 -9.24 3.78 11.57
CA TRP A 173 -8.55 4.66 12.51
C TRP A 173 -7.96 3.89 13.69
N ASP A 174 -8.75 3.02 14.33
CA ASP A 174 -8.30 2.24 15.48
C ASP A 174 -7.17 1.29 15.09
N VAL A 175 -7.27 0.68 13.91
CA VAL A 175 -6.25 -0.24 13.40
C VAL A 175 -4.94 0.51 13.15
N GLU A 176 -5.00 1.65 12.46
CA GLU A 176 -3.82 2.48 12.25
C GLU A 176 -3.26 2.92 13.60
N ALA A 177 -4.08 3.49 14.49
CA ALA A 177 -3.65 4.05 15.77
C ALA A 177 -2.97 3.03 16.68
N GLU A 178 -3.37 1.76 16.61
CA GLU A 178 -2.72 0.68 17.34
C GLU A 178 -1.41 0.22 16.70
N ASN A 179 -1.26 0.32 15.37
CA ASN A 179 -0.15 -0.31 14.64
C ASN A 179 0.82 0.68 13.97
N PHE A 180 0.54 1.98 13.89
CA PHE A 180 1.35 2.95 13.13
C PHE A 180 2.82 2.93 13.55
N ALA A 181 3.12 2.90 14.85
CA ALA A 181 4.48 2.87 15.37
C ALA A 181 5.21 1.56 15.01
N TRP A 182 4.49 0.44 14.94
CA TRP A 182 5.02 -0.83 14.47
C TRP A 182 5.36 -0.77 12.97
N ILE A 183 4.47 -0.18 12.18
CA ILE A 183 4.65 -0.02 10.74
C ILE A 183 5.83 0.91 10.46
N GLU A 184 5.85 2.09 11.10
CA GLU A 184 6.93 3.07 10.96
C GLU A 184 8.26 2.52 11.44
N PHE A 185 8.30 1.77 12.55
CA PHE A 185 9.56 1.22 13.04
C PHE A 185 10.16 0.21 12.06
N LEU A 186 9.37 -0.76 11.60
CA LEU A 186 9.87 -1.83 10.74
C LEU A 186 10.18 -1.36 9.32
N TRP A 187 9.24 -0.67 8.67
CA TRP A 187 9.32 -0.34 7.25
C TRP A 187 9.81 1.09 7.00
N GLY A 188 9.58 2.03 7.92
CA GLY A 188 10.13 3.38 7.84
C GLY A 188 11.56 3.48 8.40
N THR A 189 11.73 3.24 9.70
CA THR A 189 12.96 3.57 10.44
C THR A 189 14.07 2.56 10.19
N LEU A 190 13.79 1.26 10.37
CA LEU A 190 14.81 0.24 10.21
C LEU A 190 15.22 0.09 8.73
N GLY A 191 14.27 0.13 7.80
CA GLY A 191 14.55 0.10 6.36
C GLY A 191 15.50 1.21 5.90
N ARG A 192 15.31 2.44 6.40
CA ARG A 192 16.18 3.59 6.10
C ARG A 192 17.53 3.60 6.82
N SER A 193 17.77 2.69 7.77
CA SER A 193 18.97 2.70 8.63
C SER A 193 20.24 2.12 7.96
N GLY A 194 20.34 2.18 6.63
CA GLY A 194 21.56 1.81 5.89
C GLY A 194 21.93 0.33 6.04
N GLU A 195 23.11 0.03 6.57
CA GLU A 195 23.56 -1.37 6.77
C GLU A 195 22.64 -2.16 7.71
N VAL A 196 22.02 -1.51 8.71
CA VAL A 196 21.03 -2.13 9.59
C VAL A 196 19.70 -2.39 8.86
N GLY A 197 19.40 -1.64 7.80
CA GLY A 197 18.26 -1.89 6.92
C GLY A 197 18.37 -3.21 6.16
N LYS A 198 19.58 -3.64 5.79
CA LYS A 198 19.82 -4.98 5.23
C LYS A 198 19.49 -6.10 6.23
N ASP A 199 19.64 -5.83 7.53
CA ASP A 199 19.24 -6.76 8.58
C ASP A 199 17.71 -6.85 8.74
N VAL A 200 16.92 -5.92 8.18
CA VAL A 200 15.45 -5.99 8.17
C VAL A 200 14.96 -7.05 7.21
N GLU A 201 15.49 -7.10 5.99
CA GLU A 201 15.25 -8.21 5.06
C GLU A 201 15.65 -9.54 5.73
N LEU A 202 16.75 -9.56 6.49
CA LEU A 202 17.17 -10.73 7.25
C LEU A 202 16.20 -11.08 8.40
N VAL A 203 15.68 -10.12 9.18
CA VAL A 203 14.66 -10.35 10.21
C VAL A 203 13.38 -10.87 9.57
N TYR A 204 13.00 -10.30 8.43
CA TYR A 204 11.86 -10.73 7.62
C TYR A 204 12.08 -12.16 7.10
N ASP A 205 13.25 -12.50 6.58
CA ASP A 205 13.65 -13.85 6.18
C ASP A 205 13.72 -14.84 7.34
N ILE A 206 14.14 -14.38 8.52
CA ILE A 206 14.13 -15.16 9.75
C ILE A 206 12.68 -15.46 10.18
N LEU A 207 11.75 -14.52 10.05
CA LEU A 207 10.31 -14.75 10.28
C LEU A 207 9.71 -15.72 9.23
N LYS A 208 10.27 -15.81 8.02
CA LYS A 208 9.88 -16.79 6.98
C LYS A 208 10.29 -18.24 7.30
N SER A 209 11.47 -18.45 7.91
CA SER A 209 12.02 -19.79 8.12
C SER A 209 11.66 -20.38 9.49
N LYS A 210 10.77 -21.39 9.56
CA LYS A 210 10.36 -22.06 10.83
C LYS A 210 11.55 -22.37 11.76
N LYS A 211 12.69 -22.78 11.19
CA LYS A 211 13.90 -23.15 11.94
C LYS A 211 14.66 -21.93 12.44
N ALA A 212 14.79 -20.89 11.62
CA ALA A 212 15.43 -19.63 12.01
C ALA A 212 14.57 -18.87 13.02
N THR A 213 13.26 -18.80 12.80
CA THR A 213 12.35 -18.13 13.73
C THR A 213 12.32 -18.80 15.09
N ARG A 214 12.22 -20.14 15.17
CA ARG A 214 12.31 -20.85 16.46
C ARG A 214 13.62 -20.57 17.20
N ARG A 215 14.73 -20.44 16.47
CA ARG A 215 16.03 -20.09 17.05
C ARG A 215 16.06 -18.64 17.55
N LEU A 216 15.52 -17.70 16.79
CA LEU A 216 15.40 -16.29 17.19
C LEU A 216 14.48 -16.14 18.41
N ILE A 217 13.29 -16.75 18.39
CA ILE A 217 12.34 -16.78 19.50
C ILE A 217 13.00 -17.33 20.75
N ARG A 218 13.70 -18.46 20.66
CA ARG A 218 14.40 -19.08 21.80
C ARG A 218 15.52 -18.20 22.34
N LYS A 219 16.24 -17.48 21.47
CA LYS A 219 17.27 -16.52 21.90
C LYS A 219 16.63 -15.33 22.62
N LEU A 220 15.62 -14.70 22.02
CA LEU A 220 14.91 -13.55 22.58
C LEU A 220 14.21 -13.88 23.91
N SER A 221 13.55 -15.02 24.00
CA SER A 221 12.87 -15.46 25.22
C SER A 221 13.83 -15.65 26.39
N ILE A 222 15.10 -15.96 26.13
CA ILE A 222 16.15 -16.11 27.16
C ILE A 222 16.87 -14.79 27.42
N SER A 223 17.12 -13.98 26.38
CA SER A 223 17.94 -12.78 26.49
C SER A 223 17.20 -11.56 27.01
N VAL A 224 15.89 -11.45 26.76
CA VAL A 224 15.07 -10.31 27.23
C VAL A 224 15.01 -10.28 28.76
N PRO A 225 14.59 -11.35 29.48
CA PRO A 225 14.58 -11.35 30.95
C PRO A 225 15.95 -11.09 31.57
N LYS A 226 17.03 -11.59 30.94
CA LYS A 226 18.42 -11.39 31.38
C LYS A 226 18.89 -9.93 31.31
N ARG A 227 18.41 -9.15 30.33
CA ARG A 227 18.81 -7.73 30.15
C ARG A 227 18.10 -6.78 31.12
N PHE A 228 16.91 -7.13 31.60
CA PHE A 228 16.14 -6.32 32.55
C PHE A 228 16.55 -6.52 34.02
N GLY A 229 17.61 -7.30 34.30
CA GLY A 229 18.19 -7.43 35.63
C GLY A 229 17.32 -8.17 36.65
N HIS A 230 16.22 -8.80 36.22
CA HIS A 230 15.36 -9.56 37.12
C HIS A 230 16.08 -10.78 37.73
N PRO A 231 15.70 -11.19 38.95
CA PRO A 231 16.24 -12.40 39.57
C PRO A 231 16.06 -13.64 38.69
N TRP A 232 17.03 -14.55 38.72
CA TRP A 232 17.08 -15.72 37.84
C TRP A 232 15.82 -16.60 37.90
N TRP A 233 15.08 -16.61 39.01
CA TRP A 233 13.83 -17.37 39.19
C TRP A 233 12.63 -16.75 38.45
N VAL A 234 12.62 -15.42 38.25
CA VAL A 234 11.60 -14.72 37.45
C VAL A 234 11.73 -15.09 35.96
N TRP A 235 12.96 -15.35 35.49
CA TRP A 235 13.21 -15.78 34.11
C TRP A 235 12.54 -17.10 33.77
N TRP A 236 12.36 -18.02 34.74
CA TRP A 236 11.67 -19.29 34.53
C TRP A 236 10.18 -19.12 34.26
N ILE A 237 9.59 -17.99 34.66
CA ILE A 237 8.19 -17.65 34.45
C ILE A 237 8.04 -16.80 33.18
N GLU A 238 8.91 -15.82 32.97
CA GLU A 238 8.84 -14.91 31.81
C GLU A 238 9.25 -15.58 30.49
N SER A 239 10.29 -16.44 30.49
CA SER A 239 10.78 -17.05 29.26
C SER A 239 9.74 -17.94 28.56
N PRO A 240 8.96 -18.79 29.28
CA PRO A 240 7.86 -19.54 28.68
C PRO A 240 6.73 -18.65 28.15
N ILE A 241 6.40 -17.55 28.82
CA ILE A 241 5.36 -16.62 28.39
C ILE A 241 5.81 -15.90 27.12
N ILE A 242 7.03 -15.34 27.11
CA ILE A 242 7.62 -14.69 25.93
C ILE A 242 7.72 -15.69 24.77
N TRP A 243 8.17 -16.92 25.05
CA TRP A 243 8.24 -17.97 24.03
C TRP A 243 6.86 -18.31 23.46
N LEU A 244 5.83 -18.42 24.30
CA LEU A 244 4.46 -18.73 23.89
C LEU A 244 3.88 -17.59 23.05
N VAL A 245 4.01 -16.34 23.50
CA VAL A 245 3.59 -15.15 22.77
C VAL A 245 4.30 -15.10 21.41
N LEU A 246 5.64 -15.12 21.38
CA LEU A 246 6.40 -15.04 20.13
C LEU A 246 6.11 -16.21 19.18
N THR A 247 5.94 -17.43 19.69
CA THR A 247 5.59 -18.60 18.86
C THR A 247 4.19 -18.50 18.29
N PHE A 248 3.22 -18.01 19.08
CA PHE A 248 1.86 -17.74 18.63
C PHE A 248 1.83 -16.68 17.53
N LEU A 249 2.54 -15.56 17.72
CA LEU A 249 2.66 -14.51 16.71
C LEU A 249 3.24 -15.08 15.41
N VAL A 250 4.37 -15.78 15.48
CA VAL A 250 5.00 -16.36 14.29
C VAL A 250 4.09 -17.36 13.57
N TYR A 251 3.32 -18.18 14.28
CA TYR A 251 2.36 -19.08 13.64
C TYR A 251 1.29 -18.31 12.86
N ARG A 252 0.83 -17.18 13.39
CA ARG A 252 -0.21 -16.33 12.79
C ARG A 252 0.27 -15.45 11.63
N PHE A 253 1.58 -15.17 11.56
CA PHE A 253 2.20 -14.28 10.56
C PHE A 253 3.03 -15.02 9.50
N ARG A 254 2.87 -16.35 9.36
CA ARG A 254 3.71 -17.19 8.50
C ARG A 254 3.41 -17.13 7.00
N GLN A 255 2.33 -16.48 6.58
CA GLN A 255 1.96 -16.36 5.17
C GLN A 255 2.13 -14.91 4.72
N LEU A 256 2.99 -14.68 3.73
CA LEU A 256 3.25 -13.39 3.09
C LEU A 256 3.00 -13.55 1.59
N GLU A 257 2.15 -12.69 1.01
CA GLU A 257 1.65 -12.88 -0.36
C GLU A 257 2.74 -12.77 -1.42
N ARG A 258 3.66 -11.81 -1.23
CA ARG A 258 4.73 -11.47 -2.19
C ARG A 258 5.62 -12.66 -2.57
N THR A 259 5.67 -13.70 -1.73
CA THR A 259 6.55 -14.87 -1.91
C THR A 259 5.86 -16.15 -2.39
N ALA A 260 4.52 -16.18 -2.49
CA ALA A 260 3.77 -17.35 -2.94
C ALA A 260 3.60 -17.35 -4.47
N PRO A 261 4.30 -18.21 -5.24
CA PRO A 261 4.36 -18.09 -6.70
C PRO A 261 3.07 -18.54 -7.42
N ASP A 262 2.27 -19.42 -6.81
CA ASP A 262 1.29 -20.21 -7.55
C ASP A 262 -0.09 -19.55 -7.70
N ARG A 263 -0.43 -18.56 -6.86
CA ARG A 263 -1.75 -17.89 -6.81
C ARG A 263 -1.65 -16.36 -6.68
N PRO A 264 -2.61 -15.59 -7.25
CA PRO A 264 -2.67 -14.14 -7.09
C PRO A 264 -2.77 -13.70 -5.62
N LEU A 265 -3.68 -14.32 -4.86
CA LEU A 265 -3.81 -14.18 -3.42
C LEU A 265 -3.91 -15.55 -2.74
N SER A 266 -3.39 -15.69 -1.52
CA SER A 266 -3.74 -16.80 -0.65
C SER A 266 -5.17 -16.68 -0.11
N GLU A 267 -5.72 -17.80 0.34
CA GLU A 267 -7.02 -17.83 1.03
C GLU A 267 -7.03 -16.93 2.26
N ASP A 268 -5.95 -16.90 3.05
CA ASP A 268 -5.86 -16.05 4.23
C ASP A 268 -5.93 -14.57 3.85
N SER A 269 -5.20 -14.15 2.81
CA SER A 269 -5.19 -12.75 2.37
C SER A 269 -6.47 -12.36 1.64
N ARG A 270 -7.10 -13.29 0.91
CA ARG A 270 -8.43 -13.08 0.33
C ARG A 270 -9.48 -12.88 1.44
N ASN A 271 -9.52 -13.76 2.44
CA ASN A 271 -10.41 -13.62 3.60
C ASN A 271 -10.19 -12.31 4.35
N ARG A 272 -8.94 -11.84 4.43
CA ARG A 272 -8.61 -10.55 5.05
C ARG A 272 -9.00 -9.37 4.19
N LEU A 273 -8.81 -9.44 2.89
CA LEU A 273 -9.28 -8.43 1.94
C LEU A 273 -10.80 -8.28 2.04
N GLU A 274 -11.54 -9.39 2.05
CA GLU A 274 -13.00 -9.39 2.27
C GLU A 274 -13.38 -8.76 3.61
N GLN A 275 -12.68 -9.10 4.70
CA GLN A 275 -12.89 -8.48 6.01
C GLN A 275 -12.57 -6.99 6.00
N TYR A 276 -11.50 -6.58 5.31
CA TYR A 276 -11.08 -5.20 5.23
C TYR A 276 -12.12 -4.35 4.51
N ILE A 277 -12.55 -4.79 3.32
CA ILE A 277 -13.59 -4.13 2.54
C ILE A 277 -14.90 -4.10 3.33
N GLY A 278 -15.34 -5.27 3.83
CA GLY A 278 -16.64 -5.42 4.46
C GLY A 278 -16.79 -4.74 5.82
N ARG A 279 -15.70 -4.55 6.55
CA ARG A 279 -15.71 -3.89 7.87
C ARG A 279 -15.26 -2.44 7.79
N TYR A 280 -14.05 -2.21 7.27
CA TYR A 280 -13.38 -0.92 7.41
C TYR A 280 -13.75 0.05 6.29
N VAL A 281 -13.72 -0.39 5.03
CA VAL A 281 -14.13 0.43 3.89
C VAL A 281 -15.63 0.72 3.97
N LEU A 282 -16.45 -0.31 4.15
CA LEU A 282 -17.90 -0.14 4.34
C LEU A 282 -18.23 0.74 5.55
N GLY A 283 -17.48 0.61 6.65
CA GLY A 283 -17.63 1.45 7.82
C GLY A 283 -17.35 2.93 7.52
N GLN A 284 -16.28 3.24 6.78
CA GLN A 284 -16.00 4.61 6.34
C GLN A 284 -17.07 5.14 5.39
N LEU A 285 -17.49 4.36 4.39
CA LEU A 285 -18.57 4.75 3.47
C LEU A 285 -19.86 5.08 4.22
N LYS A 286 -20.28 4.26 5.19
CA LYS A 286 -21.48 4.51 5.99
C LYS A 286 -21.41 5.82 6.80
N ARG A 287 -20.21 6.25 7.20
CA ARG A 287 -20.03 7.51 7.95
C ARG A 287 -19.98 8.73 7.04
N GLU A 288 -19.34 8.61 5.88
CA GLU A 288 -19.03 9.75 5.01
C GLU A 288 -20.04 9.95 3.86
N CYS A 289 -20.77 8.91 3.46
CA CYS A 289 -21.83 8.98 2.45
C CYS A 289 -23.20 9.19 3.12
N ARG A 290 -23.57 10.45 3.37
CA ARG A 290 -24.85 10.80 4.03
C ARG A 290 -26.08 10.61 3.14
N SER A 291 -25.92 10.68 1.81
CA SER A 291 -26.96 10.53 0.79
C SER A 291 -27.41 9.07 0.58
N GLY A 292 -26.65 8.10 1.09
CA GLY A 292 -26.83 6.68 0.82
C GLY A 292 -25.49 6.02 0.50
N LEU A 293 -25.45 4.69 0.56
CA LEU A 293 -24.28 3.95 0.08
C LEU A 293 -24.29 3.88 -1.45
N PRO A 294 -23.12 3.88 -2.11
CA PRO A 294 -23.04 3.63 -3.54
C PRO A 294 -23.56 2.22 -3.86
N ASP A 295 -24.26 2.09 -4.99
CA ASP A 295 -24.79 0.82 -5.50
C ASP A 295 -23.69 -0.12 -5.96
N HIS A 296 -22.60 0.44 -6.51
CA HIS A 296 -21.45 -0.31 -7.00
C HIS A 296 -20.17 0.13 -6.29
N LEU A 297 -19.39 -0.85 -5.84
CA LEU A 297 -18.09 -0.64 -5.21
C LEU A 297 -16.98 -1.28 -6.03
N THR A 298 -15.97 -0.47 -6.37
CA THR A 298 -14.68 -0.94 -6.87
C THR A 298 -13.63 -0.74 -5.78
N PHE A 299 -12.79 -1.75 -5.54
CA PHE A 299 -11.64 -1.66 -4.63
C PHE A 299 -10.34 -1.90 -5.41
N ILE A 300 -9.48 -0.89 -5.44
CA ILE A 300 -8.18 -0.93 -6.10
C ILE A 300 -7.09 -1.00 -5.05
N PHE A 301 -6.19 -1.97 -5.17
CA PHE A 301 -5.04 -2.09 -4.27
C PHE A 301 -3.77 -2.59 -4.92
N GLY A 302 -2.66 -2.58 -4.20
CA GLY A 302 -1.36 -3.07 -4.65
C GLY A 302 -0.75 -4.08 -3.67
N HIS A 303 0.48 -3.80 -3.22
CA HIS A 303 1.25 -4.53 -2.21
C HIS A 303 1.76 -5.93 -2.59
N THR A 304 0.95 -6.75 -3.27
CA THR A 304 1.27 -8.17 -3.54
C THR A 304 2.23 -8.38 -4.70
N HIS A 305 2.44 -7.34 -5.51
CA HIS A 305 3.19 -7.33 -6.77
C HIS A 305 2.58 -8.22 -7.87
N LYS A 306 1.34 -8.70 -7.72
CA LYS A 306 0.69 -9.60 -8.68
C LYS A 306 -0.59 -8.96 -9.21
N PRO A 307 -0.56 -8.36 -10.41
CA PRO A 307 -1.75 -7.70 -10.94
C PRO A 307 -2.82 -8.73 -11.28
N PHE A 308 -4.06 -8.42 -10.91
CA PHE A 308 -5.24 -9.21 -11.25
C PHE A 308 -6.50 -8.35 -11.17
N GLU A 309 -7.54 -8.81 -11.83
CA GLU A 309 -8.86 -8.19 -11.83
C GLU A 309 -9.88 -9.32 -11.56
N GLU A 310 -10.75 -9.13 -10.58
CA GLU A 310 -11.77 -10.12 -10.22
C GLU A 310 -13.01 -9.47 -9.62
N VAL A 311 -14.14 -10.17 -9.69
CA VAL A 311 -15.34 -9.81 -8.94
C VAL A 311 -15.39 -10.65 -7.67
N MET A 312 -15.49 -9.98 -6.52
CA MET A 312 -15.53 -10.61 -5.19
C MET A 312 -16.92 -10.46 -4.56
N HIS A 313 -17.37 -11.52 -3.90
CA HIS A 313 -18.56 -11.47 -3.05
C HIS A 313 -18.10 -11.22 -1.62
N VAL A 314 -18.37 -10.01 -1.10
CA VAL A 314 -18.03 -9.63 0.28
C VAL A 314 -19.26 -9.84 1.14
N PRO A 315 -19.23 -10.71 2.18
CA PRO A 315 -20.45 -11.12 2.90
C PRO A 315 -21.32 -10.00 3.51
N THR A 316 -20.74 -8.82 3.75
CA THR A 316 -21.42 -7.66 4.35
C THR A 316 -21.91 -6.64 3.32
N ILE A 317 -21.70 -6.90 2.03
CA ILE A 317 -22.10 -6.05 0.90
C ILE A 317 -22.95 -6.90 -0.03
N GLU A 318 -24.15 -6.42 -0.35
CA GLU A 318 -25.10 -7.18 -1.17
C GLU A 318 -24.65 -7.27 -2.63
N ALA A 319 -24.21 -6.15 -3.20
CA ALA A 319 -23.68 -6.10 -4.55
C ALA A 319 -22.26 -6.71 -4.64
N PRO A 320 -21.91 -7.37 -5.76
CA PRO A 320 -20.55 -7.80 -6.01
C PRO A 320 -19.57 -6.62 -6.04
N VAL A 321 -18.38 -6.82 -5.47
CA VAL A 321 -17.32 -5.81 -5.42
C VAL A 321 -16.32 -6.08 -6.53
N HIS A 322 -16.05 -5.09 -7.38
CA HIS A 322 -15.00 -5.19 -8.38
C HIS A 322 -13.65 -4.95 -7.74
N VAL A 323 -12.69 -5.84 -7.93
CA VAL A 323 -11.38 -5.76 -7.27
C VAL A 323 -10.27 -5.76 -8.30
N TYR A 324 -9.39 -4.77 -8.17
CA TYR A 324 -8.21 -4.61 -9.01
C TYR A 324 -6.97 -4.62 -8.13
N ASN A 325 -6.04 -5.54 -8.40
CA ASN A 325 -4.69 -5.45 -7.88
C ASN A 325 -3.78 -4.85 -8.96
N MET A 326 -3.10 -3.76 -8.64
CA MET A 326 -2.19 -3.04 -9.55
C MET A 326 -0.82 -3.70 -9.70
N GLY A 327 -0.53 -4.72 -8.89
CA GLY A 327 0.75 -5.36 -8.84
C GLY A 327 1.86 -4.46 -8.27
N GLY A 328 3.04 -4.50 -8.89
CA GLY A 328 4.25 -3.82 -8.47
C GLY A 328 5.24 -3.65 -9.62
N TRP A 329 5.88 -2.50 -9.67
CA TRP A 329 6.83 -2.13 -10.74
C TRP A 329 8.26 -2.62 -10.48
N VAL A 330 8.45 -3.39 -9.40
CA VAL A 330 9.75 -3.91 -8.96
C VAL A 330 9.91 -5.36 -9.36
N VAL A 331 11.09 -5.69 -9.91
CA VAL A 331 11.56 -7.07 -10.05
C VAL A 331 12.56 -7.37 -8.95
N ASP A 332 12.12 -8.19 -8.00
CA ASP A 332 12.84 -8.57 -6.79
C ASP A 332 13.14 -10.08 -6.70
N THR A 333 12.76 -10.86 -7.72
CA THR A 333 13.02 -12.30 -7.78
C THR A 333 14.11 -12.67 -8.77
N ILE A 334 14.98 -13.62 -8.40
CA ILE A 334 16.01 -14.18 -9.30
C ILE A 334 15.35 -14.99 -10.42
N HIS A 335 14.37 -15.81 -10.03
CA HIS A 335 13.60 -16.65 -10.93
C HIS A 335 12.40 -15.87 -11.44
N THR A 336 11.99 -16.17 -12.68
CA THR A 336 10.76 -15.62 -13.24
C THR A 336 9.58 -15.97 -12.36
N ALA A 337 8.80 -14.96 -11.97
CA ALA A 337 7.53 -15.11 -11.27
C ALA A 337 6.39 -14.66 -12.19
N PRO A 338 5.75 -15.56 -12.97
CA PRO A 338 4.84 -15.18 -14.05
C PRO A 338 3.62 -14.38 -13.63
N ARG A 339 3.22 -14.48 -12.36
CA ARG A 339 2.11 -13.69 -11.81
C ARG A 339 2.54 -12.30 -11.35
N GLN A 340 3.83 -12.04 -11.16
CA GLN A 340 4.30 -10.72 -10.76
C GLN A 340 4.36 -9.79 -11.96
N GLY A 341 4.08 -8.50 -11.73
CA GLY A 341 3.98 -7.51 -12.79
C GLY A 341 3.40 -6.21 -12.28
N GLY A 342 3.23 -5.23 -13.15
CA GLY A 342 2.60 -3.95 -12.82
C GLY A 342 1.49 -3.62 -13.80
N SER A 343 0.46 -2.94 -13.31
CA SER A 343 -0.61 -2.37 -14.12
C SER A 343 -0.89 -0.91 -13.73
N ILE A 344 -1.64 -0.24 -14.60
CA ILE A 344 -2.24 1.06 -14.37
C ILE A 344 -3.75 0.85 -14.41
N VAL A 345 -4.49 1.37 -13.43
CA VAL A 345 -5.95 1.35 -13.45
C VAL A 345 -6.45 2.72 -13.87
N VAL A 346 -7.32 2.75 -14.87
CA VAL A 346 -7.98 3.96 -15.38
C VAL A 346 -9.42 3.94 -14.88
N ILE A 347 -9.88 5.09 -14.40
CA ILE A 347 -11.22 5.32 -13.88
C ILE A 347 -11.81 6.48 -14.69
N ASP A 348 -13.01 6.31 -15.24
CA ASP A 348 -13.74 7.38 -15.93
C ASP A 348 -14.63 8.20 -14.97
N GLU A 349 -15.23 9.27 -15.48
CA GLU A 349 -16.14 10.15 -14.75
C GLU A 349 -17.40 9.44 -14.22
N ASP A 350 -17.83 8.37 -14.88
CA ASP A 350 -18.97 7.55 -14.49
C ASP A 350 -18.60 6.50 -13.43
N GLY A 351 -17.31 6.38 -13.08
CA GLY A 351 -16.81 5.45 -12.07
C GLY A 351 -16.60 4.02 -12.57
N TYR A 352 -16.59 3.77 -13.88
CA TYR A 352 -16.11 2.52 -14.44
C TYR A 352 -14.58 2.46 -14.35
N SER A 353 -14.06 1.27 -14.09
CA SER A 353 -12.63 1.02 -13.97
C SER A 353 -12.18 -0.05 -14.97
N ALA A 354 -10.97 0.11 -15.51
CA ALA A 354 -10.29 -0.91 -16.30
C ALA A 354 -8.77 -0.87 -16.07
N SER A 355 -8.10 -2.02 -16.22
CA SER A 355 -6.68 -2.21 -15.97
C SER A 355 -5.90 -2.31 -17.29
N ILE A 356 -4.88 -1.49 -17.44
CA ILE A 356 -3.82 -1.67 -18.42
C ILE A 356 -2.71 -2.47 -17.74
N ARG A 357 -2.68 -3.78 -17.97
CA ARG A 357 -1.60 -4.65 -17.53
C ARG A 357 -0.35 -4.34 -18.34
N MET A 358 0.53 -3.52 -17.76
CA MET A 358 1.76 -3.06 -18.40
C MET A 358 2.71 -4.23 -18.64
N TYR A 359 2.79 -5.15 -17.67
CA TYR A 359 3.51 -6.42 -17.86
C TYR A 359 3.17 -7.45 -16.80
N ASN A 360 3.48 -8.70 -17.15
CA ASN A 360 3.79 -9.77 -16.22
C ASN A 360 5.21 -10.27 -16.52
N GLN A 361 5.93 -10.76 -15.51
CA GLN A 361 7.26 -11.29 -15.75
C GLN A 361 7.19 -12.53 -16.65
N SER A 362 8.05 -12.58 -17.66
CA SER A 362 8.16 -13.74 -18.54
C SER A 362 9.60 -14.27 -18.58
N ALA A 363 9.70 -15.57 -18.86
CA ALA A 363 10.97 -16.21 -19.21
C ALA A 363 11.36 -15.92 -20.67
N ASP A 364 10.36 -15.80 -21.54
CA ASP A 364 10.52 -15.39 -22.93
C ASP A 364 10.32 -13.87 -23.06
N PRO A 365 11.27 -13.10 -23.63
CA PRO A 365 11.08 -11.69 -23.96
C PRO A 365 9.79 -11.39 -24.74
N SER A 366 9.30 -12.29 -25.59
CA SER A 366 8.04 -12.11 -26.33
C SER A 366 6.79 -12.14 -25.45
N GLY A 367 6.90 -12.70 -24.23
CA GLY A 367 5.82 -12.73 -23.26
C GLY A 367 5.63 -11.43 -22.49
N TYR A 368 6.54 -10.46 -22.61
CA TYR A 368 6.29 -9.11 -22.11
C TYR A 368 5.36 -8.41 -23.10
N LYS A 369 4.10 -8.27 -22.73
CA LYS A 369 3.08 -7.68 -23.59
C LYS A 369 2.11 -6.86 -22.75
N VAL A 370 1.83 -5.64 -23.20
CA VAL A 370 0.78 -4.81 -22.61
C VAL A 370 -0.57 -5.42 -22.96
N SER A 371 -1.52 -5.43 -22.03
CA SER A 371 -2.88 -5.91 -22.29
C SER A 371 -3.90 -5.13 -21.48
N VAL A 372 -5.15 -5.15 -21.92
CA VAL A 372 -6.27 -4.51 -21.21
C VAL A 372 -7.09 -5.61 -20.54
N ALA A 373 -7.45 -5.40 -19.29
CA ALA A 373 -8.24 -6.31 -18.49
C ALA A 373 -9.31 -5.55 -17.68
N ARG A 374 -10.39 -6.24 -17.34
CA ARG A 374 -11.44 -5.74 -16.45
C ARG A 374 -11.85 -6.84 -15.48
N ALA A 375 -12.44 -6.45 -14.36
CA ALA A 375 -13.11 -7.38 -13.46
C ALA A 375 -14.45 -7.81 -14.11
N ASP A 376 -14.49 -9.02 -14.65
CA ASP A 376 -15.70 -9.61 -15.23
C ASP A 376 -16.44 -10.50 -14.21
N GLY A 377 -17.75 -10.30 -14.10
CA GLY A 377 -18.66 -11.17 -13.33
C GLY A 377 -19.30 -12.27 -14.20
N GLU A 378 -20.30 -12.97 -13.66
CA GLU A 378 -21.06 -13.99 -14.41
C GLU A 378 -21.84 -13.39 -15.58
N THR A 379 -22.28 -12.14 -15.44
CA THR A 379 -22.84 -11.32 -16.52
C THR A 379 -21.86 -10.19 -16.81
N SER A 380 -21.34 -10.15 -18.04
CA SER A 380 -20.41 -9.11 -18.46
C SER A 380 -21.19 -7.83 -18.76
N GLU A 381 -21.26 -6.94 -17.77
CA GLU A 381 -21.81 -5.60 -17.95
C GLU A 381 -20.95 -4.80 -18.94
N PRO A 382 -21.55 -3.88 -19.73
CA PRO A 382 -20.78 -2.94 -20.54
C PRO A 382 -19.82 -2.13 -19.65
N ASN A 383 -18.61 -1.89 -20.13
CA ASN A 383 -17.61 -1.09 -19.44
C ASN A 383 -16.96 -0.14 -20.47
N PRO A 384 -17.45 1.11 -20.57
CA PRO A 384 -17.02 2.07 -21.59
C PRO A 384 -15.50 2.34 -21.58
N VAL A 385 -14.89 2.49 -20.39
CA VAL A 385 -13.44 2.69 -20.29
C VAL A 385 -12.65 1.46 -20.75
N TYR A 386 -13.13 0.24 -20.50
CA TYR A 386 -12.50 -0.97 -21.03
C TYR A 386 -12.54 -1.01 -22.56
N ASP A 387 -13.70 -0.71 -23.15
CA ASP A 387 -13.87 -0.71 -24.61
C ASP A 387 -12.98 0.36 -25.26
N LEU A 388 -12.92 1.57 -24.67
CA LEU A 388 -12.00 2.63 -25.09
C LEU A 388 -10.53 2.19 -25.03
N LEU A 389 -10.12 1.55 -23.94
CA LEU A 389 -8.74 1.09 -23.79
C LEU A 389 -8.38 -0.02 -24.78
N LEU A 390 -9.32 -0.89 -25.15
CA LEU A 390 -9.09 -1.88 -26.21
C LEU A 390 -8.80 -1.24 -27.57
N GLU A 391 -9.41 -0.08 -27.86
CA GLU A 391 -9.14 0.68 -29.08
C GLU A 391 -7.78 1.38 -29.05
N LEU A 392 -7.36 1.89 -27.88
CA LEU A 392 -6.12 2.65 -27.70
C LEU A 392 -4.87 1.76 -27.52
N VAL A 393 -5.04 0.56 -26.96
CA VAL A 393 -3.93 -0.34 -26.64
C VAL A 393 -3.76 -1.42 -27.71
N ASP A 394 -2.95 -1.12 -28.72
CA ASP A 394 -2.42 -2.12 -29.65
C ASP A 394 -1.02 -2.57 -29.21
N PRO A 395 -0.88 -3.76 -28.59
CA PRO A 395 0.39 -4.21 -28.04
C PRO A 395 1.47 -4.51 -29.09
N GLU A 396 1.11 -4.61 -30.36
CA GLU A 396 2.07 -4.84 -31.45
C GLU A 396 2.61 -3.53 -32.03
N ARG A 397 1.99 -2.38 -31.73
CA ARG A 397 2.39 -1.06 -32.26
C ARG A 397 3.04 -0.16 -31.21
N PRO A 398 3.90 0.79 -31.62
CA PRO A 398 4.35 1.86 -30.72
C PRO A 398 3.16 2.69 -30.22
N PRO A 399 3.19 3.18 -28.96
CA PRO A 399 4.31 3.09 -28.02
C PRO A 399 4.41 1.75 -27.27
N TRP A 400 3.37 0.93 -27.28
CA TRP A 400 3.25 -0.27 -26.45
C TRP A 400 4.30 -1.34 -26.76
N SER A 401 4.53 -1.64 -28.04
CA SER A 401 5.53 -2.65 -28.43
C SER A 401 6.96 -2.21 -28.14
N GLU A 402 7.25 -0.90 -28.15
CA GLU A 402 8.54 -0.35 -27.75
C GLU A 402 8.72 -0.41 -26.24
N PHE A 403 7.69 -0.05 -25.47
CA PHE A 403 7.67 -0.18 -24.02
C PHE A 403 7.95 -1.64 -23.60
N SER A 404 7.23 -2.61 -24.16
CA SER A 404 7.43 -4.03 -23.86
C SER A 404 8.85 -4.52 -24.15
N LYS A 405 9.46 -4.08 -25.27
CA LYS A 405 10.86 -4.41 -25.61
C LYS A 405 11.84 -3.81 -24.60
N LYS A 406 11.68 -2.54 -24.24
CA LYS A 406 12.53 -1.86 -23.24
C LYS A 406 12.41 -2.54 -21.88
N LEU A 407 11.20 -2.91 -21.49
CA LEU A 407 10.94 -3.58 -20.23
C LEU A 407 11.56 -4.98 -20.18
N ALA A 408 11.42 -5.78 -21.23
CA ALA A 408 12.06 -7.10 -21.30
C ALA A 408 13.59 -7.01 -21.11
N ALA A 409 14.22 -5.99 -21.69
CA ALA A 409 15.64 -5.70 -21.49
C ALA A 409 15.96 -5.26 -20.05
N ALA A 410 15.17 -4.35 -19.48
CA ALA A 410 15.33 -3.86 -18.11
C ALA A 410 15.18 -4.98 -17.07
N VAL A 411 14.22 -5.89 -17.23
CA VAL A 411 14.04 -7.04 -16.33
C VAL A 411 15.23 -8.00 -16.41
N LYS A 412 15.76 -8.25 -17.62
CA LYS A 412 16.95 -9.08 -17.81
C LYS A 412 18.17 -8.48 -17.10
N GLU A 413 18.37 -7.18 -17.23
CA GLU A 413 19.43 -6.45 -16.54
C GLU A 413 19.24 -6.50 -15.02
N ARG A 414 18.03 -6.24 -14.53
CA ARG A 414 17.73 -6.30 -13.09
C ARG A 414 18.04 -7.68 -12.49
N ARG A 415 17.66 -8.76 -13.18
CA ARG A 415 18.00 -10.13 -12.74
C ARG A 415 19.50 -10.39 -12.70
N ARG A 416 20.26 -9.84 -13.65
CA ARG A 416 21.74 -9.93 -13.63
C ARG A 416 22.30 -9.20 -12.40
N ASN A 417 21.82 -8.00 -12.12
CA ASN A 417 22.26 -7.21 -10.98
C ASN A 417 21.92 -7.90 -9.66
N LEU A 418 20.72 -8.47 -9.53
CA LEU A 418 20.32 -9.26 -8.35
C LEU A 418 21.25 -10.45 -8.10
N LYS A 419 21.60 -11.20 -9.15
CA LYS A 419 22.55 -12.32 -9.04
C LYS A 419 23.93 -11.87 -8.54
N GLU A 420 24.40 -10.72 -9.02
CA GLU A 420 25.69 -10.19 -8.59
C GLU A 420 25.67 -9.72 -7.13
N VAL A 421 24.57 -9.07 -6.70
CA VAL A 421 24.38 -8.68 -5.29
C VAL A 421 24.42 -9.90 -4.38
N ILE A 422 23.68 -10.96 -4.73
CA ILE A 422 23.64 -12.21 -3.93
C ILE A 422 25.04 -12.83 -3.83
N ARG A 423 25.77 -12.92 -4.96
CA ARG A 423 27.14 -13.46 -4.98
C ARG A 423 28.13 -12.66 -4.13
N ARG A 424 27.86 -11.38 -3.84
CA ARG A 424 28.73 -10.56 -2.98
C ARG A 424 28.43 -10.73 -1.49
N VAL A 425 27.27 -11.28 -1.15
CA VAL A 425 26.79 -11.48 0.22
C VAL A 425 27.01 -12.94 0.68
N GLU A 426 27.00 -13.89 -0.25
CA GLU A 426 27.51 -15.27 -0.07
C GLU A 426 29.04 -15.31 -0.08
#